data_AF-A0A916E3Y1-F1
#
_entry.id   AF-A0A916E3Y1-F1
#
_cell.length_a   1.000
_cell.length_b   1.000
_cell.length_c   1.000
_cell.angle_alpha   90.00
_cell.angle_beta   90.00
_cell.angle_gamma   90.00
#
_symmetry.space_group_name_H-M   'P 1'
#
loop_
_entity.id
_entity.type
_entity.pdbx_description
1 polymer ?
#
loop_
_entity_poly.entity_id
_entity_poly.type
_entity_poly.pdbx_seq_one_letter_code
_entity_poly.pdbx_strand_id
1 'polypeptide(L)'
;MQYELVNLLKAFIYDVHNKNVQETQETQETQETETDINNPTITRHKGRPPKRFKSSVETSGKRVLKDSTNVNITENETRGRKCGKCKQHGHYAKTCPNSY
;
A
#
# COMPACT_ATOMS: atom_id res chain seq x y z
N MET A 1 -22.58 48.14 35.36
CA MET A 1 -21.70 47.16 36.03
C MET A 1 -22.23 45.73 35.88
N GLN A 2 -23.38 45.36 36.48
CA GLN A 2 -23.90 43.99 36.37
C GLN A 2 -24.25 43.55 34.94
N TYR A 3 -24.84 44.45 34.13
CA TYR A 3 -25.20 44.16 32.74
C TYR A 3 -23.98 43.90 31.84
N GLU A 4 -22.87 44.62 32.08
CA GLU A 4 -21.60 44.41 31.37
C GLU A 4 -21.03 43.02 31.62
N LEU A 5 -21.09 42.55 32.87
CA LEU A 5 -20.62 41.21 33.25
C LEU A 5 -21.47 40.11 32.60
N VAL A 6 -22.79 40.32 32.51
CA VAL A 6 -23.70 39.38 31.84
C VAL A 6 -23.42 39.32 30.32
N ASN A 7 -23.11 40.46 29.70
CA ASN A 7 -22.76 40.51 28.29
C ASN A 7 -21.41 39.86 28.01
N LEU A 8 -20.42 40.06 28.89
CA LEU A 8 -19.12 39.40 28.81
C LEU A 8 -19.26 37.88 28.93
N LEU A 9 -20.09 37.40 29.85
CA LEU A 9 -20.37 35.97 30.00
C LEU A 9 -21.07 35.39 28.76
N LYS A 10 -22.05 36.11 28.20
CA LYS A 10 -22.74 35.69 26.96
C LYS A 10 -21.78 35.62 25.76
N ALA A 11 -20.90 36.60 25.61
CA ALA A 11 -19.88 36.60 24.57
C ALA A 11 -18.92 35.41 24.73
N PHE A 12 -18.45 35.14 25.95
CA PHE A 12 -17.59 33.99 26.25
C PHE A 12 -18.26 32.65 25.92
N ILE A 13 -19.51 32.46 26.33
CA ILE A 13 -20.27 31.23 26.04
C ILE A 13 -20.43 31.06 24.52
N TYR A 14 -20.76 32.14 23.81
CA TYR A 14 -20.92 32.13 22.36
C TYR A 14 -19.62 31.76 21.63
N ASP A 15 -18.49 32.35 22.05
CA ASP A 15 -17.17 32.05 21.48
C ASP A 15 -16.74 30.59 21.71
N VAL A 16 -17.01 30.05 22.91
CA VAL A 16 -16.70 28.63 23.22
C VAL A 16 -17.55 27.69 22.36
N HIS A 17 -18.83 27.98 22.17
CA HIS A 17 -19.68 27.19 21.28
C HIS A 17 -19.24 27.28 19.82
N ASN A 18 -18.89 28.47 19.32
CA ASN A 18 -18.43 28.64 17.94
C ASN A 18 -17.09 27.96 17.67
N LYS A 19 -16.14 28.01 18.61
CA LYS A 19 -14.86 27.29 18.49
C LYS A 19 -15.07 25.79 18.44
N ASN A 20 -15.99 25.24 19.23
CA ASN A 20 -16.34 23.82 19.18
C ASN A 20 -17.01 23.45 17.83
N VAL A 21 -17.80 24.35 17.25
CA VAL A 21 -18.39 24.17 15.90
C VAL A 21 -17.34 24.23 14.79
N GLN A 22 -16.35 25.13 14.89
CA GLN A 22 -15.22 25.17 13.95
C GLN A 22 -14.33 23.94 14.09
N GLU A 23 -13.99 23.53 15.32
CA GLU A 23 -13.28 22.28 15.59
C GLU A 23 -14.04 21.09 14.99
N THR A 24 -15.37 20.98 15.16
CA THR A 24 -16.13 19.86 14.57
C THR A 24 -16.21 19.87 13.05
N GLN A 25 -16.17 21.04 12.39
CA GLN A 25 -16.10 21.15 10.93
C GLN A 25 -14.69 20.87 10.41
N GLU A 26 -13.67 21.42 11.05
CA GLU A 26 -12.25 21.12 10.77
C GLU A 26 -11.92 19.66 11.06
N THR A 27 -12.56 19.02 12.06
CA THR A 27 -12.37 17.58 12.33
C THR A 27 -12.94 16.73 11.19
N GLN A 28 -13.99 17.17 10.48
CA GLN A 28 -14.52 16.43 9.33
C GLN A 28 -13.64 16.60 8.07
N GLU A 29 -12.96 17.75 7.91
CA GLU A 29 -12.07 18.00 6.76
C GLU A 29 -10.61 17.53 7.02
N THR A 30 -10.17 17.44 8.29
CA THR A 30 -8.80 17.05 8.67
C THR A 30 -8.67 15.57 9.07
N GLN A 31 -9.78 14.86 9.27
CA GLN A 31 -9.82 13.43 9.63
C GLN A 31 -9.18 12.46 8.61
N GLU A 32 -8.76 12.93 7.44
CA GLU A 32 -8.02 12.07 6.52
C GLU A 32 -6.53 11.91 6.87
N THR A 33 -5.96 12.74 7.76
CA THR A 33 -4.49 12.71 7.99
C THR A 33 -3.98 12.63 9.42
N GLU A 34 -4.77 12.89 10.47
CA GLU A 34 -4.20 12.92 11.83
C GLU A 34 -5.04 12.13 12.86
N THR A 35 -4.42 11.05 13.35
CA THR A 35 -4.86 10.12 14.40
C THR A 35 -6.00 9.14 14.06
N ASP A 36 -5.61 8.03 13.42
CA ASP A 36 -6.38 6.77 13.35
C ASP A 36 -6.52 6.15 14.76
N ILE A 37 -7.44 6.69 15.58
CA ILE A 37 -7.86 6.04 16.81
C ILE A 37 -8.77 4.88 16.42
N ASN A 38 -8.17 3.73 16.14
CA ASN A 38 -8.90 2.52 15.79
C ASN A 38 -9.68 1.99 17.01
N ASN A 39 -10.94 1.63 16.80
CA ASN A 39 -11.75 0.94 17.81
C ASN A 39 -11.01 -0.33 18.28
N PRO A 40 -10.79 -0.55 19.59
CA PRO A 40 -10.03 -1.69 20.10
C PRO A 40 -10.64 -3.06 19.77
N THR A 41 -11.94 -3.10 19.44
CA THR A 41 -12.65 -4.31 19.03
C THR A 41 -12.57 -4.56 17.51
N ILE A 42 -11.99 -3.63 16.74
CA ILE A 42 -11.86 -3.71 15.28
C ILE A 42 -10.39 -3.79 14.90
N THR A 43 -9.92 -4.97 14.50
CA THR A 43 -8.59 -5.13 13.93
C THR A 43 -8.64 -4.92 12.41
N ARG A 44 -7.97 -3.87 11.89
CA ARG A 44 -7.74 -3.72 10.45
C ARG A 44 -6.31 -4.12 10.11
N HIS A 45 -6.14 -4.95 9.09
CA HIS A 45 -4.82 -5.27 8.59
C HIS A 45 -4.23 -4.01 7.93
N LYS A 46 -3.14 -3.48 8.48
CA LYS A 46 -2.45 -2.35 7.86
C LYS A 46 -1.98 -2.80 6.48
N GLY A 47 -2.36 -2.03 5.47
CA GLY A 47 -1.96 -2.26 4.09
C GLY A 47 -0.45 -2.08 3.91
N ARG A 48 0.00 -2.19 2.67
CA ARG A 48 1.40 -1.93 2.35
C ARG A 48 1.71 -0.42 2.50
N PRO A 49 2.82 -0.04 3.16
CA PRO A 49 3.23 1.35 3.25
C PRO A 49 3.47 1.98 1.85
N PRO A 50 2.95 3.21 1.60
CA PRO A 50 3.00 3.82 0.27
C PRO A 50 4.43 4.16 -0.18
N LYS A 51 5.27 4.66 0.74
CA LYS A 51 6.66 5.06 0.47
C LYS A 51 7.69 3.93 0.60
N ARG A 52 7.26 2.65 0.58
CA ARG A 52 8.19 1.52 0.67
C ARG A 52 8.94 1.32 -0.65
N PHE A 53 10.23 0.99 -0.56
CA PHE A 53 11.01 0.47 -1.68
C PHE A 53 10.28 -0.73 -2.34
N LYS A 54 10.26 -0.74 -3.68
CA LYS A 54 9.61 -1.79 -4.48
C LYS A 54 10.64 -2.83 -4.88
N SER A 55 10.26 -4.10 -4.85
CA SER A 55 11.13 -5.15 -5.41
C SER A 55 11.12 -5.09 -6.94
N SER A 56 12.15 -5.64 -7.58
CA SER A 56 12.23 -5.68 -9.05
C SER A 56 11.02 -6.38 -9.71
N VAL A 57 10.37 -7.30 -9.00
CA VAL A 57 9.17 -8.01 -9.48
C VAL A 57 7.94 -7.11 -9.47
N GLU A 58 7.86 -6.18 -8.52
CA GLU A 58 6.75 -5.23 -8.40
C GLU A 58 6.85 -4.09 -9.41
N THR A 59 8.07 -3.72 -9.79
CA THR A 59 8.34 -2.71 -10.82
C THR A 59 8.24 -3.29 -12.22
N SER A 60 8.52 -4.59 -12.41
CA SER A 60 8.24 -5.26 -13.68
C SER A 60 6.73 -5.45 -13.80
N GLY A 61 6.09 -4.67 -14.67
CA GLY A 61 4.64 -4.70 -14.89
C GLY A 61 4.06 -6.11 -14.92
N LYS A 62 2.85 -6.26 -14.37
CA LYS A 62 2.15 -7.54 -14.11
C LYS A 62 2.45 -8.59 -15.19
N ARG A 63 3.46 -9.43 -14.95
CA ARG A 63 3.56 -10.72 -15.64
C ARG A 63 2.53 -11.60 -14.94
N VAL A 64 1.32 -11.60 -15.49
CA VAL A 64 0.28 -12.56 -15.13
C VAL A 64 0.93 -13.94 -15.25
N LEU A 65 0.99 -14.66 -14.13
CA LEU A 65 1.28 -16.09 -14.16
C LEU A 65 0.19 -16.69 -15.05
N LYS A 66 0.54 -17.06 -16.28
CA LYS A 66 -0.38 -17.81 -17.13
C LYS A 66 -0.51 -19.17 -16.49
N ASP A 67 -1.71 -19.49 -15.99
CA ASP A 67 -2.00 -20.82 -15.48
C ASP A 67 -1.62 -21.85 -16.54
N SER A 68 -0.79 -22.82 -16.12
CA SER A 68 -0.13 -23.81 -16.97
C SER A 68 -1.07 -24.80 -17.66
N THR A 69 -2.38 -24.59 -17.58
CA THR A 69 -3.38 -25.46 -18.21
C THR A 69 -3.72 -24.90 -19.58
N ASN A 70 -3.06 -25.48 -20.59
CA ASN A 70 -3.37 -25.35 -22.03
C ASN A 70 -2.88 -24.07 -22.71
N VAL A 71 -1.56 -23.98 -22.86
CA VAL A 71 -0.98 -23.28 -24.00
C VAL A 71 -0.43 -24.35 -24.93
N ASN A 72 -0.91 -24.41 -26.17
CA ASN A 72 -0.22 -25.13 -27.25
C ASN A 72 1.13 -24.42 -27.46
N ILE A 73 2.13 -24.87 -26.71
CA ILE A 73 3.47 -24.33 -26.71
C ILE A 73 4.11 -24.73 -28.03
N THR A 74 4.36 -23.76 -28.90
CA THR A 74 5.48 -23.85 -29.84
C THR A 74 6.74 -24.06 -28.99
N GLU A 75 7.30 -25.28 -29.04
CA GLU A 75 8.30 -25.83 -28.11
C GLU A 75 9.56 -24.97 -27.89
N ASN A 76 9.77 -23.93 -28.69
CA ASN A 76 10.98 -23.14 -28.71
C ASN A 76 10.95 -21.90 -27.79
N GLU A 77 9.77 -21.37 -27.42
CA GLU A 77 9.68 -20.09 -26.69
C GLU A 77 9.61 -20.24 -25.16
N THR A 78 9.14 -21.38 -24.65
CA THR A 78 8.97 -21.61 -23.20
C THR A 78 10.10 -22.41 -22.57
N ARG A 79 10.97 -23.03 -23.39
CA ARG A 79 12.13 -23.74 -22.87
C ARG A 79 13.12 -22.70 -22.35
N GLY A 80 13.17 -22.55 -21.03
CA GLY A 80 14.09 -21.65 -20.33
C GLY A 80 15.54 -21.79 -20.77
N ARG A 81 16.43 -20.91 -20.30
CA ARG A 81 17.82 -20.78 -20.81
C ARG A 81 18.52 -22.13 -21.07
N LYS A 82 19.12 -22.26 -22.26
CA LYS A 82 19.98 -23.40 -22.63
C LYS A 82 21.29 -23.35 -21.85
N CYS A 83 21.85 -24.52 -21.56
CA CYS A 83 23.18 -24.65 -20.98
C CYS A 83 24.23 -23.97 -21.89
N GLY A 84 25.11 -23.16 -21.29
CA GLY A 84 26.16 -22.46 -22.04
C GLY A 84 27.18 -23.39 -22.71
N LYS A 85 27.40 -24.59 -22.14
CA LYS A 85 28.37 -25.58 -22.62
C LYS A 85 27.79 -26.47 -23.72
N CYS A 86 26.77 -27.28 -23.40
CA CYS A 86 26.24 -28.29 -24.33
C CYS A 86 24.97 -27.85 -25.08
N LYS A 87 24.48 -26.62 -24.85
CA LYS A 87 23.26 -26.06 -25.47
C LYS A 87 21.96 -26.84 -25.21
N GLN A 88 21.97 -27.82 -24.30
CA GLN A 88 20.78 -28.56 -23.87
C GLN A 88 20.04 -27.82 -22.73
N HIS A 89 18.74 -28.10 -22.59
CA HIS A 89 17.92 -27.56 -21.50
C HIS A 89 18.01 -28.43 -20.23
N GLY A 90 17.48 -27.92 -19.11
CA GLY A 90 17.34 -28.67 -17.84
C GLY A 90 18.48 -28.51 -16.84
N HIS A 91 19.61 -27.93 -17.24
CA HIS A 91 20.74 -27.69 -16.33
C HIS A 91 21.52 -26.41 -16.69
N TYR A 92 22.27 -25.88 -15.72
CA TYR A 92 23.16 -24.74 -15.93
C TYR A 92 24.56 -25.18 -16.37
N ALA A 93 25.32 -24.28 -17.00
CA ALA A 93 26.71 -24.54 -17.41
C ALA A 93 27.62 -25.05 -16.27
N LYS A 94 27.37 -24.58 -15.03
CA LYS A 94 28.10 -24.99 -13.82
C LYS A 94 27.79 -26.42 -13.35
N THR A 95 26.63 -26.96 -13.71
CA THR A 95 26.19 -28.32 -13.37
C THR A 95 26.03 -29.17 -14.64
N CYS A 96 26.78 -28.85 -15.69
CA CYS A 96 26.67 -29.56 -16.95
C CYS A 96 27.29 -30.95 -16.80
N PRO A 97 26.58 -32.04 -17.14
CA PRO A 97 27.15 -33.39 -17.11
C PRO A 97 28.27 -33.57 -18.14
N ASN A 98 28.25 -32.77 -19.22
CA ASN A 98 29.28 -32.75 -20.25
C ASN A 98 30.31 -31.64 -19.97
N SER A 99 30.74 -31.48 -18.72
CA SER A 99 31.64 -30.38 -18.31
C SER A 99 33.12 -30.60 -18.60
N TYR A 100 33.49 -31.67 -19.32
CA TYR A 100 34.88 -31.93 -19.73
C TYR A 100 35.41 -30.80 -20.62
#